data_AF-A0A371DXG1-F1
#
_entry.id   AF-A0A371DXG1-F1
#
_cell.length_a   1.000
_cell.length_b   1.000
_cell.length_c   1.000
_cell.angle_alpha   90.00
_cell.angle_beta   90.00
_cell.angle_gamma   90.00
#
_symmetry.space_group_name_H-M   'P 1'
#
loop_
_entity.id
_entity.type
_entity.pdbx_description
1 polymer ?
#
loop_
_entity_poly.entity_id
_entity_poly.type
_entity_poly.pdbx_seq_one_letter_code
_entity_poly.pdbx_strand_id
1 'polypeptide(L)'
;MKMHYYLREWGLDLSKSHAFVMKTIRQTIRFSYSSACTKSGHKLARTHGARLVVQQSEATWLGVHAFHTVLSRKPQAYTGILKTLRFELALPKYRRYKKRFRDVISEGLSTLTLLSF
;
A
#
# COMPACT_ATOMS: atom_id res chain seq x y z
N MET A 1 6.43 -7.39 0.69
CA MET A 1 6.96 -8.77 0.55
C MET A 1 5.98 -9.82 1.05
N LYS A 2 5.49 -9.78 2.30
CA LYS A 2 4.64 -10.83 2.89
C LYS A 2 3.43 -11.28 2.03
N MET A 3 2.69 -10.35 1.43
CA MET A 3 1.53 -10.72 0.60
C MET A 3 1.92 -11.54 -0.64
N HIS A 4 3.05 -11.25 -1.29
CA HIS A 4 3.54 -12.09 -2.39
C HIS A 4 3.82 -13.52 -1.90
N TYR A 5 4.48 -13.63 -0.75
CA TYR A 5 4.80 -14.92 -0.14
C TYR A 5 3.53 -15.72 0.19
N TYR A 6 2.54 -15.11 0.86
CA TYR A 6 1.27 -15.77 1.16
C TYR A 6 0.52 -16.22 -0.09
N LEU A 7 0.46 -15.39 -1.13
CA LEU A 7 -0.21 -15.77 -2.37
C LEU A 7 0.51 -16.92 -3.09
N ARG A 8 1.84 -16.97 -3.03
CA ARG A 8 2.64 -18.04 -3.61
C ARG A 8 2.46 -19.35 -2.83
N GLU A 9 2.57 -19.32 -1.51
CA GLU A 9 2.40 -20.51 -0.67
C GLU A 9 1.00 -21.07 -0.73
N TRP A 10 -0.02 -20.21 -0.86
CA TRP A 10 -1.40 -20.65 -0.92
C TRP A 10 -1.74 -21.36 -2.24
N GLY A 11 -0.90 -21.27 -3.27
CA GLY A 11 -1.12 -21.94 -4.56
C GLY A 11 -2.35 -21.44 -5.32
N LEU A 12 -2.83 -20.23 -5.02
CA LEU A 12 -4.01 -19.64 -5.65
C LEU A 12 -3.77 -19.37 -7.14
N ASP A 13 -4.77 -19.71 -7.96
CA ASP A 13 -4.84 -19.24 -9.35
C ASP A 13 -5.18 -17.74 -9.37
N LEU A 14 -4.13 -16.90 -9.36
CA LEU A 14 -4.24 -15.44 -9.34
C LEU A 14 -5.04 -14.86 -10.52
N SER A 15 -5.13 -15.60 -11.63
CA SER A 15 -5.94 -15.19 -12.79
C SER A 15 -7.44 -15.19 -12.46
N LYS A 16 -7.88 -16.13 -11.62
CA LYS A 16 -9.29 -16.29 -11.20
C LYS A 16 -9.59 -15.59 -9.88
N SER A 17 -8.58 -15.39 -9.03
CA SER A 17 -8.76 -14.80 -7.69
C SER A 17 -8.53 -13.28 -7.64
N HIS A 18 -8.42 -12.59 -8.77
CA HIS A 18 -8.14 -11.14 -8.83
C HIS A 18 -9.01 -10.32 -7.87
N ALA A 19 -10.34 -10.49 -7.94
CA ALA A 19 -11.28 -9.70 -7.16
C ALA A 19 -11.07 -9.87 -5.65
N PHE A 20 -10.81 -11.12 -5.22
CA PHE A 20 -10.47 -11.43 -3.83
C PHE A 20 -9.18 -10.72 -3.41
N VAL A 21 -8.12 -10.83 -4.22
CA VAL A 21 -6.83 -10.22 -3.90
C VAL A 21 -6.93 -8.69 -3.81
N MET A 22 -7.65 -8.06 -4.74
CA MET A 22 -7.90 -6.61 -4.69
C MET A 22 -8.72 -6.19 -3.47
N LYS A 23 -9.74 -6.97 -3.08
CA LYS A 23 -10.52 -6.71 -1.86
C LYS A 23 -9.62 -6.80 -0.62
N THR A 24 -8.75 -7.80 -0.57
CA THR A 24 -7.77 -7.97 0.52
C THR A 24 -6.80 -6.80 0.59
N ILE A 25 -6.22 -6.36 -0.54
CA ILE A 25 -5.36 -5.16 -0.59
C ILE A 25 -6.06 -3.94 0.02
N ARG A 26 -7.28 -3.64 -0.43
CA ARG A 26 -8.06 -2.50 0.06
C ARG A 26 -8.37 -2.62 1.55
N GLN A 27 -8.73 -3.82 2.01
CA GLN A 27 -8.99 -4.08 3.42
C GLN A 27 -7.73 -3.90 4.28
N THR A 28 -6.58 -4.39 3.82
CA THR A 28 -5.29 -4.21 4.51
C THR A 28 -4.95 -2.72 4.64
N ILE A 29 -5.09 -1.96 3.57
CA ILE A 29 -4.85 -0.51 3.58
C ILE A 29 -5.77 0.19 4.60
N ARG A 30 -7.07 -0.10 4.56
CA ARG A 30 -8.05 0.47 5.49
C ARG A 30 -7.71 0.11 6.94
N PHE A 31 -7.37 -1.16 7.18
CA PHE A 31 -6.97 -1.63 8.50
C PHE A 31 -5.71 -0.93 9.01
N SER A 32 -4.69 -0.78 8.16
CA SER A 32 -3.46 -0.06 8.52
C SER A 32 -3.74 1.40 8.90
N TYR A 33 -4.59 2.09 8.14
CA TYR A 33 -5.00 3.46 8.47
C TYR A 33 -5.76 3.52 9.80
N SER A 34 -6.77 2.67 9.99
CA SER A 34 -7.52 2.61 11.26
C SER A 34 -6.60 2.32 12.45
N SER A 35 -5.66 1.38 12.29
CA SER A 35 -4.67 1.07 13.32
C SER A 35 -3.77 2.27 13.65
N ALA A 36 -3.33 3.02 12.64
CA ALA A 36 -2.56 4.24 12.84
C ALA A 36 -3.37 5.31 13.59
N CYS A 37 -4.64 5.51 13.23
CA CYS A 37 -5.54 6.41 13.95
C CYS A 37 -5.68 6.01 15.42
N THR A 38 -5.96 4.74 15.70
CA THR A 38 -6.05 4.23 17.08
C THR A 38 -4.77 4.47 17.86
N LYS A 39 -3.60 4.16 17.27
CA LYS A 39 -2.30 4.39 17.92
C LYS A 39 -2.02 5.86 18.18
N SER A 40 -2.37 6.74 17.25
CA SER A 40 -2.23 8.19 17.43
C SER A 40 -3.15 8.75 18.51
N GLY A 41 -4.31 8.10 18.73
CA GLY A 41 -5.26 8.47 19.78
C GLY A 41 -4.90 7.94 21.17
N HIS A 42 -3.93 7.04 21.28
CA HIS A 42 -3.55 6.39 22.54
C HIS A 42 -2.94 7.38 23.53
N LYS A 43 -3.07 7.11 24.85
CA LYS A 43 -2.60 7.99 25.94
C LYS A 43 -1.15 8.43 25.73
N LEU A 44 -0.26 7.47 25.44
CA LEU A 44 1.16 7.73 25.21
C LEU A 44 1.40 8.71 24.04
N ALA A 45 0.73 8.51 22.91
CA ALA A 45 0.86 9.39 21.76
C ALA A 45 0.39 10.82 22.08
N ARG A 46 -0.71 10.95 22.81
CA ARG A 46 -1.21 12.26 23.28
C ARG A 46 -0.24 12.93 24.25
N THR A 47 0.32 12.19 25.21
CA THR A 47 1.32 12.70 26.19
C THR A 47 2.54 13.27 25.48
N HIS A 48 3.00 12.65 24.40
CA HIS A 48 4.14 13.12 23.61
C HIS A 48 3.76 14.03 22.44
N GLY A 49 2.50 14.47 22.34
CA GLY A 49 2.04 15.35 21.27
C GLY A 49 2.12 14.74 19.85
N ALA A 50 2.26 13.43 19.73
CA ALA A 50 2.32 12.75 18.44
C ALA A 50 0.95 12.81 17.75
N ARG A 51 0.95 13.16 16.45
CA ARG A 51 -0.27 13.33 15.66
C ARG A 51 -0.15 12.63 14.32
N LEU A 52 -1.25 12.03 13.87
CA LEU A 52 -1.38 11.56 12.50
C LEU A 52 -1.91 12.70 11.62
N VAL A 53 -1.07 13.21 10.71
CA VAL A 53 -1.40 14.34 9.82
C VAL A 53 -1.80 13.87 8.41
N VAL A 54 -1.98 12.56 8.24
CA VAL A 54 -2.30 11.91 6.96
C VAL A 54 -3.79 11.59 6.92
N GLN A 55 -4.48 12.01 5.86
CA GLN A 55 -5.89 11.69 5.65
C GLN A 55 -6.08 10.27 5.09
N GLN A 56 -7.27 9.70 5.26
CA GLN A 56 -7.58 8.36 4.75
C GLN A 56 -7.34 8.20 3.24
N SER A 57 -7.68 9.22 2.45
CA SER A 57 -7.49 9.22 0.99
C SER A 57 -6.01 9.19 0.61
N GLU A 58 -5.16 9.85 1.40
CA GLU A 58 -3.70 9.89 1.24
C GLU A 58 -3.08 8.57 1.64
N ALA A 59 -3.48 8.03 2.79
CA ALA A 59 -3.07 6.70 3.24
C ALA A 59 -3.48 5.61 2.24
N THR A 60 -4.68 5.77 1.63
CA THR A 60 -5.15 4.87 0.58
C THR A 60 -4.23 4.91 -0.62
N TRP A 61 -3.91 6.11 -1.10
CA TRP A 61 -3.02 6.28 -2.24
C TRP A 61 -1.61 5.73 -1.97
N LEU A 62 -1.04 6.01 -0.80
CA LEU A 62 0.25 5.47 -0.37
C LEU A 62 0.23 3.94 -0.33
N GLY A 63 -0.84 3.35 0.20
CA GLY A 63 -1.04 1.90 0.24
C GLY A 63 -1.08 1.29 -1.16
N VAL A 64 -1.90 1.84 -2.06
CA VAL A 64 -1.99 1.39 -3.46
C VAL A 64 -0.63 1.51 -4.15
N HIS A 65 0.08 2.63 -3.94
CA HIS A 65 1.42 2.84 -4.49
C HIS A 65 2.41 1.78 -4.00
N ALA A 66 2.41 1.48 -2.71
CA ALA A 66 3.27 0.46 -2.11
C ALA A 66 2.98 -0.94 -2.67
N PHE A 67 1.70 -1.34 -2.77
CA PHE A 67 1.33 -2.63 -3.35
C PHE A 67 1.70 -2.72 -4.84
N HIS A 68 1.43 -1.68 -5.63
CA HIS A 68 1.83 -1.66 -7.04
C HIS A 68 3.35 -1.81 -7.17
N THR A 69 4.13 -1.05 -6.39
CA THR A 69 5.61 -1.07 -6.42
C THR A 69 6.19 -2.44 -6.11
N VAL A 70 5.65 -3.13 -5.09
CA VAL A 70 6.14 -4.45 -4.70
C VAL A 70 5.73 -5.51 -5.73
N LEU A 71 4.47 -5.52 -6.14
CA LEU A 71 3.95 -6.53 -7.09
C LEU A 71 4.52 -6.34 -8.50
N SER A 72 4.88 -5.11 -8.89
CA SER A 72 5.44 -4.82 -10.22
C SER A 72 6.82 -5.43 -10.42
N ARG A 73 7.49 -5.89 -9.36
CA ARG A 73 8.74 -6.67 -9.45
C ARG A 73 8.53 -8.10 -9.97
N LYS A 74 7.29 -8.59 -9.99
CA LYS A 74 6.90 -9.91 -10.52
C LYS A 74 5.70 -9.76 -11.46
N PRO A 75 5.84 -9.01 -12.56
CA PRO A 75 4.70 -8.56 -13.34
C PRO A 75 3.89 -9.70 -13.94
N GLN A 76 4.54 -10.80 -14.34
CA GLN A 76 3.88 -11.95 -14.97
C GLN A 76 2.85 -12.61 -14.06
N ALA A 77 3.11 -12.66 -12.74
CA ALA A 77 2.20 -13.26 -11.77
C ALA A 77 1.01 -12.37 -11.41
N TYR A 78 1.13 -11.05 -11.62
CA TYR A 78 0.19 -10.06 -11.10
C TYR A 78 -0.43 -9.15 -12.16
N THR A 79 -0.34 -9.49 -13.45
CA THR A 79 -0.74 -8.62 -14.58
C THR A 79 -2.11 -7.95 -14.39
N GLY A 80 -3.14 -8.73 -14.04
CA GLY A 80 -4.48 -8.20 -13.83
C GLY A 80 -4.53 -7.20 -12.67
N ILE A 81 -3.98 -7.58 -11.52
CA ILE A 81 -3.94 -6.75 -10.32
C ILE A 81 -3.16 -5.45 -10.57
N LEU A 82 -2.01 -5.55 -11.24
CA LEU A 82 -1.19 -4.41 -11.61
C LEU A 82 -1.92 -3.44 -12.54
N LYS A 83 -2.71 -3.94 -13.50
CA LYS A 83 -3.55 -3.10 -14.36
C LYS A 83 -4.55 -2.29 -13.54
N THR A 84 -5.22 -2.93 -12.57
CA THR A 84 -6.18 -2.26 -11.69
C THR A 84 -5.50 -1.22 -10.78
N LEU A 85 -4.40 -1.59 -10.14
CA LEU A 85 -3.65 -0.66 -9.26
C LEU A 85 -3.09 0.53 -10.05
N ARG A 86 -2.57 0.30 -11.26
CA ARG A 86 -2.08 1.37 -12.15
C ARG A 86 -3.20 2.33 -12.53
N PHE A 87 -4.39 1.80 -12.85
CA PHE A 87 -5.55 2.62 -13.14
C PHE A 87 -5.95 3.48 -11.93
N GLU A 88 -6.01 2.90 -10.74
CA GLU A 88 -6.30 3.64 -9.50
C GLU A 88 -5.28 4.77 -9.27
N LEU A 89 -3.98 4.50 -9.45
CA LEU A 89 -2.92 5.51 -9.29
C LEU A 89 -2.98 6.64 -10.31
N ALA A 90 -3.55 6.40 -11.50
CA ALA A 90 -3.68 7.39 -12.57
C ALA A 90 -4.84 8.38 -12.34
N LEU A 91 -5.72 8.13 -11.36
CA LEU A 91 -6.89 8.97 -11.11
C LEU A 91 -6.49 10.43 -10.78
N PRO A 92 -7.16 11.45 -11.35
CA PRO A 92 -6.80 12.86 -11.18
C PRO A 92 -6.67 13.32 -9.72
N LYS A 93 -7.55 12.81 -8.84
CA LYS A 93 -7.55 13.11 -7.39
C LYS A 93 -6.22 12.82 -6.69
N TYR A 94 -5.39 11.97 -7.27
CA TYR A 94 -4.13 11.51 -6.69
C TYR A 94 -2.88 12.23 -7.21
N ARG A 95 -3.01 13.09 -8.24
CA ARG A 95 -1.88 13.86 -8.79
C ARG A 95 -1.16 14.69 -7.72
N ARG A 96 -1.93 15.32 -6.82
CA ARG A 96 -1.38 16.12 -5.71
C ARG A 96 -0.62 15.29 -4.67
N TYR A 97 -1.05 14.04 -4.44
CA TYR A 97 -0.42 13.16 -3.45
C TYR A 97 0.96 12.70 -3.90
N LYS A 98 1.15 12.46 -5.20
CA LYS A 98 2.48 12.16 -5.76
C LYS A 98 3.50 13.26 -5.48
N LYS A 99 3.09 14.53 -5.55
CA LYS A 99 3.97 15.66 -5.22
C LYS A 99 4.20 15.74 -3.71
N ARG A 100 3.13 15.65 -2.91
CA ARG A 100 3.18 15.78 -1.45
C ARG A 100 4.05 14.72 -0.76
N PHE A 101 4.01 13.48 -1.23
CA PHE A 101 4.71 12.36 -0.59
C PHE A 101 5.92 11.87 -1.39
N ARG A 102 6.48 12.70 -2.27
CA ARG A 102 7.63 12.34 -3.10
C ARG A 102 8.80 11.82 -2.26
N ASP A 103 9.13 12.53 -1.19
CA ASP A 103 10.31 12.22 -0.37
C ASP A 103 10.09 10.93 0.42
N VAL A 104 8.89 10.75 1.00
CA VAL A 104 8.48 9.50 1.67
C VAL A 104 8.57 8.30 0.72
N ILE A 105 8.18 8.48 -0.54
CA ILE A 105 8.30 7.43 -1.55
C ILE A 105 9.76 7.15 -1.88
N SER A 106 10.58 8.18 -2.06
CA SER A 106 12.01 8.05 -2.36
C SER A 106 12.75 7.29 -1.26
N GLU A 107 12.50 7.66 0.00
CA GLU A 107 13.03 6.97 1.17
C GLU A 107 12.55 5.51 1.24
N GLY A 108 11.24 5.28 1.09
CA GLY A 108 10.66 3.95 1.10
C GLY A 108 11.21 3.04 0.00
N LEU A 109 11.44 3.56 -1.20
CA LEU A 109 12.05 2.83 -2.32
C LEU A 109 13.52 2.50 -2.07
N SER A 110 14.26 3.42 -1.45
CA SER A 110 15.66 3.22 -1.07
C SER A 110 15.76 2.06 -0.08
N THR A 111 14.94 2.09 0.97
CA THR A 111 14.84 1.00 1.96
C THR A 111 14.39 -0.31 1.33
N LEU A 112 13.42 -0.29 0.42
CA LEU A 112 12.97 -1.50 -0.29
C LEU A 112 14.11 -2.12 -1.11
N THR A 113 14.94 -1.30 -1.74
CA THR A 113 16.11 -1.75 -2.52
C THR A 113 17.16 -2.39 -1.61
N LEU A 114 17.42 -1.78 -0.46
CA LEU A 114 18.31 -2.33 0.56
C LEU A 114 17.80 -3.66 1.14
N LEU A 115 16.49 -3.84 1.26
CA LEU A 115 15.90 -5.04 1.88
C LEU A 115 15.60 -6.17 0.89
N SER A 116 15.74 -5.94 -0.41
CA SER A 116 15.42 -6.92 -1.45
C SER A 116 16.61 -7.72 -1.94
N PHE A 117 17.38 -8.26 -0.99
CA PHE A 117 18.30 -9.37 -1.21
C PHE A 117 17.52 -10.64 -1.54
#